data_AF-A0A7C4CLB2-F1
#
_entry.id   AF-A0A7C4CLB2-F1
#
_cell.length_a   1.000
_cell.length_b   1.000
_cell.length_c   1.000
_cell.angle_alpha   90.00
_cell.angle_beta   90.00
_cell.angle_gamma   90.00
#
_symmetry.space_group_name_H-M   'P 1'
#
loop_
_entity.id
_entity.type
_entity.pdbx_description
1 polymer ?
#
loop_
_entity_poly.entity_id
_entity_poly.type
_entity_poly.pdbx_seq_one_letter_code
_entity_poly.pdbx_strand_id
1 'polypeptide(L)'
;MVQSLVLAGTLLILLGFIIIFLTIFLSFLRGIKKSGQREVESEKHGGAVVMIGPIPIILASDPKTARILIILAIILTILLITITIAYGLMRLG
;
A
#
# COMPACT_ATOMS: atom_id res chain seq x y z
N MET A 1 4.29 -39.29 -3.65
CA MET A 1 5.37 -38.70 -4.46
C MET A 1 4.93 -37.39 -5.15
N VAL A 2 3.81 -37.37 -5.88
CA VAL A 2 3.29 -36.15 -6.56
C VAL A 2 2.98 -35.01 -5.59
N GLN A 3 2.36 -35.30 -4.43
CA GLN A 3 2.05 -34.28 -3.41
C GLN A 3 3.29 -33.54 -2.90
N SER A 4 4.40 -34.26 -2.70
CA SER A 4 5.67 -33.66 -2.25
C SER A 4 6.24 -32.70 -3.28
N LEU A 5 6.08 -33.01 -4.57
CA LEU A 5 6.54 -32.17 -5.67
C LEU A 5 5.67 -30.90 -5.83
N VAL A 6 4.35 -31.05 -5.69
CA VAL A 6 3.41 -29.91 -5.67
C VAL A 6 3.71 -29.00 -4.48
N LEU A 7 3.89 -29.56 -3.28
CA LEU A 7 4.23 -28.78 -2.08
C LEU A 7 5.55 -28.02 -2.23
N ALA A 8 6.58 -28.67 -2.77
CA ALA A 8 7.88 -28.04 -3.03
C ALA A 8 7.76 -26.89 -4.05
N GLY A 9 6.99 -27.09 -5.12
CA GLY A 9 6.71 -26.05 -6.12
C GLY A 9 5.97 -24.84 -5.53
N THR A 10 4.93 -25.09 -4.72
CA THR A 10 4.18 -24.00 -4.05
C THR A 10 5.07 -23.24 -3.05
N LEU A 11 5.91 -23.94 -2.27
CA LEU A 11 6.88 -23.30 -1.37
C LEU A 11 7.87 -22.41 -2.12
N LEU A 12 8.34 -22.86 -3.28
CA LEU A 12 9.27 -22.09 -4.11
C LEU A 12 8.63 -20.81 -4.66
N ILE A 13 7.38 -20.89 -5.13
CA ILE A 13 6.59 -19.73 -5.58
C ILE A 13 6.39 -18.74 -4.42
N LEU A 14 6.02 -19.23 -3.23
CA LEU A 14 5.84 -18.39 -2.04
C LEU A 14 7.15 -17.69 -1.63
N LEU A 15 8.27 -18.41 -1.64
CA LEU A 15 9.60 -17.83 -1.38
C LEU A 15 9.95 -16.72 -2.38
N GLY A 16 9.72 -16.95 -3.67
CA GLY A 16 9.93 -15.95 -4.72
C GLY A 16 9.06 -14.69 -4.50
N PHE A 17 7.78 -14.89 -4.18
CA PHE A 17 6.87 -13.80 -3.84
C PHE A 17 7.36 -13.00 -2.63
N ILE A 18 7.80 -13.67 -1.56
CA ILE A 18 8.32 -13.03 -0.33
C ILE A 18 9.55 -12.16 -0.65
N ILE A 19 10.48 -12.63 -1.48
CA ILE A 19 11.68 -11.88 -1.86
C ILE A 19 11.32 -10.60 -2.64
N ILE A 20 10.44 -10.73 -3.63
CA ILE A 20 9.98 -9.59 -4.44
C ILE A 20 9.23 -8.59 -3.56
N PHE A 21 8.30 -9.08 -2.75
CA PHE A 21 7.53 -8.27 -1.81
C PHE A 21 8.43 -7.52 -0.84
N LEU A 22 9.41 -8.20 -0.23
CA LEU A 22 10.34 -7.60 0.71
C LEU A 22 11.23 -6.54 0.05
N THR A 23 11.67 -6.78 -1.20
CA THR A 23 12.47 -5.81 -1.98
C THR A 23 11.69 -4.54 -2.27
N ILE A 24 10.43 -4.67 -2.70
CA ILE A 24 9.54 -3.54 -2.95
C ILE A 24 9.28 -2.80 -1.63
N PHE A 25 8.92 -3.52 -0.57
CA PHE A 25 8.64 -2.97 0.74
C PHE A 25 9.84 -2.19 1.31
N LEU A 26 11.04 -2.78 1.27
CA LEU A 26 12.28 -2.11 1.68
C LEU A 26 12.56 -0.86 0.84
N SER A 27 12.23 -0.86 -0.46
CA SER A 27 12.40 0.29 -1.34
C SER A 27 11.45 1.44 -0.96
N PHE A 28 10.19 1.13 -0.62
CA PHE A 28 9.24 2.08 -0.05
C PHE A 28 9.77 2.66 1.28
N LEU A 29 10.25 1.81 2.20
CA LEU A 29 10.80 2.25 3.49
C LEU A 29 12.07 3.12 3.32
N ARG A 30 12.95 2.78 2.37
CA ARG A 30 14.15 3.57 2.06
C ARG A 30 13.81 4.90 1.40
N GLY A 31 12.76 4.94 0.56
CA GLY A 31 12.22 6.19 0.00
C GLY A 31 11.77 7.15 1.10
N ILE A 32 11.18 6.62 2.18
CA ILE A 32 10.79 7.40 3.36
C ILE A 32 12.03 7.84 4.18
N LYS A 33 13.02 6.96 4.38
CA LYS A 33 14.20 7.22 5.24
C LYS A 33 15.28 8.11 4.60
N LYS A 34 15.40 8.16 3.26
CA LYS A 34 16.36 9.05 2.55
C LYS A 34 16.02 10.55 2.64
N SER A 35 15.00 10.90 3.42
CA SER A 35 14.73 12.27 3.88
C SER A 35 15.83 12.86 4.81
N GLY A 36 16.77 12.07 5.34
CA GLY A 36 17.75 12.57 6.32
C GLY A 36 19.08 13.12 5.80
N GLN A 37 19.55 12.71 4.62
CA GLN A 37 20.94 13.00 4.20
C GLN A 37 21.05 13.12 2.68
N ARG A 38 20.93 14.35 2.18
CA ARG A 38 21.56 14.87 0.96
C ARG A 38 21.13 16.33 0.82
N GLU A 39 22.08 17.21 1.07
CA GLU A 39 22.08 18.61 0.67
C GLU A 39 21.98 18.69 -0.85
N VAL A 40 20.77 18.73 -1.36
CA VAL A 40 20.41 19.41 -2.61
C VAL A 40 19.00 19.91 -2.34
N GLU A 41 18.72 21.17 -2.66
CA GLU A 41 17.45 21.89 -2.53
C GLU A 41 16.30 21.27 -3.36
N SER A 42 16.05 19.98 -3.22
CA SER A 42 14.79 19.37 -3.60
C SER A 42 13.88 19.49 -2.41
N GLU A 43 13.08 20.57 -2.39
CA GLU A 43 11.91 20.70 -1.55
C GLU A 43 11.22 19.32 -1.45
N LYS A 44 11.23 18.71 -0.28
CA LYS A 44 10.69 17.36 -0.10
C LYS A 44 9.17 17.43 -0.12
N HIS A 45 8.63 17.32 -1.32
CA HIS A 45 7.21 17.18 -1.59
C HIS A 45 6.80 15.75 -1.16
N GLY A 46 6.19 15.63 0.01
CA GLY A 46 5.79 14.37 0.61
C GLY A 46 4.47 14.50 1.36
N GLY A 47 3.86 13.37 1.69
CA GLY A 47 2.63 13.36 2.45
C GLY A 47 2.25 11.96 2.91
N ALA A 48 1.26 11.90 3.79
CA ALA A 48 0.69 10.70 4.38
C ALA A 48 -0.83 10.76 4.31
N VAL A 49 -1.46 9.59 4.26
CA VAL A 49 -2.91 9.45 4.42
C VAL A 49 -3.15 8.56 5.62
N VAL A 50 -3.90 9.05 6.59
CA VAL A 50 -4.31 8.32 7.79
C VAL A 50 -5.81 8.02 7.67
N MET A 51 -6.18 6.75 7.60
CA MET A 51 -7.59 6.35 7.56
C MET A 51 -8.14 6.21 8.99
N ILE A 52 -9.10 7.06 9.39
CA ILE A 52 -9.85 6.91 10.65
C ILE A 52 -11.26 6.43 10.29
N GLY A 53 -11.46 5.11 10.33
CA GLY A 53 -12.63 4.49 9.70
C GLY A 53 -12.62 4.73 8.18
N PRO A 54 -13.79 4.88 7.53
CA PRO A 54 -13.86 5.20 6.10
C PRO A 54 -13.53 6.68 5.79
N ILE A 55 -13.04 7.45 6.77
CA ILE A 55 -12.72 8.87 6.59
C ILE A 55 -11.19 9.03 6.48
N PRO A 56 -10.66 9.32 5.27
CA PRO A 56 -9.24 9.59 5.08
C PRO A 56 -8.86 11.00 5.57
N ILE A 57 -7.76 11.09 6.32
CA ILE A 57 -7.08 12.33 6.71
C ILE A 57 -5.79 12.46 5.90
N ILE A 58 -5.70 13.47 5.03
CA ILE A 58 -4.53 13.72 4.19
C ILE A 58 -3.63 14.76 4.83
N LEU A 59 -2.35 14.40 5.02
CA LEU A 59 -1.28 15.28 5.45
C LEU A 59 -0.32 15.44 4.27
N ALA A 60 -0.18 16.64 3.70
CA ALA A 60 0.70 16.87 2.56
C ALA A 60 1.49 18.17 2.75
N SER A 61 2.75 18.16 2.32
CA SER A 61 3.63 19.34 2.37
C SER A 61 3.30 20.39 1.31
N ASP A 62 2.58 20.00 0.25
CA ASP A 62 2.31 20.86 -0.90
C ASP A 62 0.97 20.49 -1.57
N PRO A 63 0.32 21.43 -2.27
CA PRO A 63 -0.98 21.21 -2.87
C PRO A 63 -0.98 20.19 -4.03
N LYS A 64 0.15 19.98 -4.71
CA LYS A 64 0.25 19.00 -5.80
C LYS A 64 0.19 17.58 -5.24
N THR A 65 1.00 17.31 -4.20
CA THR A 65 1.01 16.06 -3.44
C THR A 65 -0.33 15.85 -2.75
N ALA A 66 -0.92 16.89 -2.15
CA ALA A 66 -2.25 16.81 -1.55
C ALA A 66 -3.31 16.31 -2.54
N ARG A 67 -3.30 16.85 -3.78
CA ARG A 67 -4.27 16.47 -4.82
C ARG A 67 -4.14 15.00 -5.21
N ILE A 68 -2.90 14.51 -5.37
CA ILE A 68 -2.63 13.10 -5.68
C ILE A 68 -3.13 12.21 -4.53
N LEU A 69 -2.79 12.56 -3.29
CA LEU A 69 -3.19 11.80 -2.10
C LEU A 69 -4.70 11.80 -1.88
N ILE A 70 -5.40 12.91 -2.18
CA ILE A 70 -6.86 12.99 -2.13
C ILE A 70 -7.48 12.02 -3.14
N ILE A 71 -7.03 12.04 -4.40
CA ILE A 71 -7.55 11.12 -5.43
C ILE A 71 -7.34 9.67 -5.00
N LEU A 72 -6.14 9.35 -4.53
CA LEU A 72 -5.81 8.01 -4.04
C LEU A 72 -6.71 7.61 -2.85
N ALA A 73 -6.91 8.50 -1.89
CA ALA A 73 -7.73 8.26 -0.71
C ALA A 73 -9.20 8.02 -1.06
N ILE A 74 -9.75 8.76 -2.02
CA ILE A 74 -11.12 8.57 -2.51
C ILE A 74 -11.26 7.20 -3.17
N ILE A 75 -10.33 6.82 -4.05
CA ILE A 75 -10.34 5.50 -4.71
C ILE A 75 -10.33 4.39 -3.65
N LEU A 76 -9.45 4.51 -2.64
CA LEU A 76 -9.36 3.54 -1.55
C LEU A 76 -10.63 3.48 -0.71
N THR A 77 -11.25 4.63 -0.44
CA THR A 77 -12.50 4.73 0.34
C THR A 77 -13.66 4.06 -0.39
N ILE A 78 -13.80 4.32 -1.70
CA ILE A 78 -14.83 3.69 -2.54
C ILE A 78 -14.63 2.17 -2.56
N LEU A 79 -13.39 1.71 -2.72
CA LEU A 79 -13.06 0.29 -2.69
C LEU A 79 -13.45 -0.35 -1.34
N LEU A 80 -13.10 0.31 -0.22
CA LEU A 80 -13.43 -0.17 1.12
C LEU A 80 -14.95 -0.22 1.35
N ILE A 81 -15.69 0.79 0.94
CA ILE A 81 -17.16 0.82 1.03
C ILE A 81 -17.76 -0.30 0.18
N THR A 82 -17.27 -0.48 -1.05
CA THR A 82 -17.76 -1.52 -1.97
C THR A 82 -17.56 -2.90 -1.37
N ILE A 83 -16.39 -3.19 -0.82
CA ILE A 83 -16.09 -4.45 -0.15
C ILE A 83 -16.97 -4.63 1.09
N THR A 84 -17.14 -3.58 1.90
CA THR A 84 -17.96 -3.64 3.13
C THR A 84 -19.40 -3.97 2.81
N ILE A 85 -19.98 -3.31 1.80
CA ILE A 85 -21.35 -3.56 1.34
C ILE A 85 -21.46 -4.96 0.74
N ALA A 86 -20.55 -5.35 -0.15
CA ALA A 86 -20.58 -6.66 -0.80
C ALA A 86 -20.49 -7.81 0.22
N TYR A 87 -19.58 -7.70 1.19
CA TYR A 87 -19.46 -8.67 2.27
C TYR A 87 -20.71 -8.71 3.16
N GLY A 88 -21.29 -7.55 3.46
CA GLY A 88 -22.57 -7.46 4.16
C GLY A 88 -23.68 -8.19 3.42
N LEU A 89 -23.80 -7.95 2.10
CA LEU A 89 -24.82 -8.58 1.26
C LEU A 89 -24.65 -10.10 1.18
N MET A 90 -23.40 -10.58 1.02
CA MET A 90 -23.09 -12.01 1.00
C MET A 90 -23.33 -12.70 2.35
N ARG A 91 -23.33 -11.97 3.46
CA ARG A 91 -23.60 -12.51 4.80
C ARG A 91 -25.10 -12.62 5.09
N LEU A 92 -25.93 -11.84 4.41
CA LEU A 92 -27.39 -11.83 4.61
C LEU A 92 -28.15 -12.86 3.75
N GLY A 93 -27.51 -13.44 2.73
CA GLY A 93 -28.04 -14.55 1.92
C GLY A 93 -27.51 -15.90 2.39
#